data_AF-A0A1J3F5H4-F1
#
_entry.id   AF-A0A1J3F5H4-F1
#
_cell.length_a   1.000
_cell.length_b   1.000
_cell.length_c   1.000
_cell.angle_alpha   90.00
_cell.angle_beta   90.00
_cell.angle_gamma   90.00
#
_symmetry.space_group_name_H-M   'P 1'
#
loop_
_entity.id
_entity.type
_entity.pdbx_description
1 polymer ?
#
loop_
_entity_poly.entity_id
_entity_poly.type
_entity_poly.pdbx_seq_one_letter_code
_entity_poly.pdbx_strand_id
1 'polypeptide(L)' 'IYVKNTPSGYILLCLYVDDMLIMGSNKDIIQQTKNMLSGQFDMKDMGLADVILGIKITRNSEGITLSQEHYADKILER' A
#
# COMPACT_ATOMS: atom_id res chain seq x y z
N ILE A 1 10.38 -2.80 -2.25
CA ILE A 1 9.39 -3.32 -1.28
C ILE A 1 10.16 -3.80 -0.05
N TYR A 2 9.79 -3.33 1.13
CA TYR A 2 10.35 -3.77 2.41
C TYR A 2 9.32 -4.64 3.14
N VAL A 3 9.79 -5.72 3.80
CA VAL A 3 8.95 -6.65 4.56
C VAL A 3 9.49 -6.76 5.97
N LYS A 4 8.61 -6.58 6.96
CA LYS A 4 8.92 -6.80 8.38
C LYS A 4 7.99 -7.84 8.95
N ASN A 5 8.57 -8.95 9.38
CA ASN A 5 7.85 -9.97 10.14
C ASN A 5 7.94 -9.66 11.63
N THR A 6 6.83 -9.82 12.33
CA THR A 6 6.71 -9.68 13.78
C THR A 6 6.02 -10.94 14.32
N PRO A 7 6.17 -11.25 15.61
CA PRO A 7 5.43 -12.36 16.23
C PRO A 7 3.90 -12.23 16.07
N SER A 8 3.42 -11.00 15.93
CA SER A 8 2.01 -10.64 15.88
C SER A 8 1.46 -10.48 14.45
N GLY A 9 2.29 -10.66 13.42
CA GLY A 9 1.90 -10.36 12.04
C GLY A 9 3.03 -9.89 11.14
N TYR A 10 2.70 -9.34 9.98
CA TYR A 10 3.67 -8.78 9.04
C TYR A 10 3.26 -7.39 8.55
N ILE A 11 4.25 -6.62 8.15
CA ILE A 11 4.11 -5.34 7.45
C ILE A 11 4.86 -5.42 6.12
N LEU A 12 4.19 -4.94 5.09
CA LEU A 12 4.70 -4.70 3.75
C LEU A 12 4.70 -3.20 3.53
N LEU A 13 5.85 -2.66 3.14
CA LEU A 13 6.03 -1.25 2.88
C LEU A 13 6.56 -1.08 1.45
N CYS A 14 5.78 -0.40 0.61
CA CYS A 14 6.18 -0.07 -0.75
C CYS A 14 6.42 1.44 -0.81
N LEU A 15 7.53 1.84 -1.41
CA LEU A 15 7.93 3.23 -1.54
C LEU A 15 8.11 3.55 -3.01
N TYR A 16 7.57 4.68 -3.43
CA TYR A 16 7.81 5.25 -4.74
C TYR A 16 7.81 6.77 -4.65
N VAL A 17 8.98 7.37 -4.85
CA VAL A 17 9.19 8.81 -4.75
C VAL A 17 8.57 9.32 -3.43
N ASP A 18 7.51 10.14 -3.51
CA ASP A 18 6.84 10.74 -2.36
C ASP A 18 5.71 9.87 -1.77
N ASP A 19 5.28 8.83 -2.48
CA ASP A 19 4.19 7.96 -2.07
C ASP A 19 4.68 6.70 -1.33
N MET A 20 4.02 6.41 -0.21
CA MET A 20 4.28 5.20 0.58
C MET A 20 3.01 4.37 0.75
N LEU A 21 3.06 3.10 0.32
CA LEU A 21 2.05 2.10 0.65
C LEU A 21 2.43 1.36 1.91
N ILE A 22 1.49 1.26 2.84
CA ILE A 22 1.61 0.41 4.02
C ILE A 22 0.50 -0.62 3.96
N MET A 23 0.90 -1.89 3.96
CA MET A 23 0.01 -3.05 4.03
C MET A 23 0.46 -3.91 5.21
N GLY A 24 -0.46 -4.55 5.90
CA GLY A 24 -0.13 -5.38 7.04
C GLY A 24 -1.23 -6.37 7.37
N SER A 25 -0.88 -7.37 8.17
CA SER A 25 -1.80 -8.45 8.55
C SER A 25 -2.85 -8.03 9.57
N ASN A 26 -2.62 -6.96 10.33
CA ASN A 26 -3.61 -6.41 11.25
C ASN A 26 -3.60 -4.86 11.21
N LYS A 27 -4.69 -4.25 11.69
CA LYS A 27 -4.82 -2.80 11.71
C LYS A 27 -3.91 -2.14 12.73
N ASP A 28 -3.68 -2.78 13.88
CA ASP A 28 -2.86 -2.22 14.96
C ASP A 28 -1.41 -1.99 14.54
N ILE A 29 -0.77 -2.97 13.89
CA ILE A 29 0.60 -2.86 13.42
C ILE A 29 0.68 -1.84 12.27
N ILE A 30 -0.33 -1.77 11.40
CA ILE A 30 -0.41 -0.70 10.37
C ILE A 30 -0.45 0.67 11.04
N GLN A 31 -1.31 0.87 12.04
CA GLN A 31 -1.45 2.16 12.72
C GLN A 31 -0.18 2.54 13.50
N GLN A 32 0.43 1.59 14.20
CA GLN A 32 1.72 1.82 14.86
C GLN A 32 2.81 2.21 13.87
N THR A 33 2.86 1.54 12.71
CA THR A 33 3.83 1.85 11.65
C THR A 33 3.59 3.24 11.07
N LYS A 34 2.33 3.61 10.79
CA LYS A 34 1.96 4.97 10.35
C LYS A 34 2.42 6.02 11.35
N ASN A 35 2.07 5.84 12.63
CA ASN A 35 2.43 6.79 13.69
C ASN A 35 3.95 6.94 13.84
N MET A 36 4.69 5.83 13.78
CA MET A 36 6.15 5.84 13.86
C MET A 36 6.77 6.64 12.71
N LEU A 37 6.26 6.46 11.48
CA LEU A 37 6.78 7.13 10.29
C LEU A 37 6.39 8.61 10.25
N SER A 38 5.14 8.95 10.55
CA SER A 38 4.69 10.34 10.66
C SER A 38 5.37 11.10 11.80
N GLY A 39 5.93 10.41 12.80
CA GLY A 39 6.75 11.04 13.84
C GLY A 39 8.19 11.36 13.40
N GLN A 40 8.69 10.75 12.33
CA GLN A 40 10.06 10.93 11.83
C GLN A 40 10.12 11.69 10.49
N PHE A 41 9.06 11.64 9.71
CA PHE A 41 8.97 12.21 8.38
C PHE A 41 7.71 13.08 8.28
N ASP A 42 7.80 14.17 7.53
CA ASP A 42 6.61 14.96 7.18
C ASP A 42 5.76 14.16 6.20
N MET A 43 4.71 13.53 6.74
CA MET A 43 3.89 12.57 6.04
C MET A 43 2.42 12.84 6.31
N LYS A 44 1.63 12.83 5.23
CA LYS A 44 0.18 12.92 5.32
C LYS A 44 -0.42 11.53 5.13
N ASP A 45 -1.25 11.10 6.08
CA ASP A 45 -2.07 9.91 5.89
C ASP A 45 -3.16 10.20 4.84
N MET A 46 -3.09 9.51 3.70
CA MET A 46 -4.11 9.60 2.65
C MET A 46 -5.28 8.63 2.85
N GLY A 47 -5.26 7.82 3.91
CA GLY A 47 -6.30 6.84 4.20
C GLY A 47 -6.07 5.50 3.48
N LEU A 48 -7.15 4.90 3.00
CA LEU A 48 -7.08 3.65 2.25
C LEU A 48 -6.64 3.94 0.81
N ALA A 49 -5.58 3.27 0.36
CA ALA A 49 -5.10 3.44 -1.01
C ALA A 49 -6.06 2.78 -1.99
N ASP A 50 -6.62 3.55 -2.92
CA ASP A 50 -7.43 3.05 -4.03
C ASP A 50 -6.59 2.88 -5.31
N VAL A 51 -5.54 3.67 -5.45
CA VAL A 51 -4.58 3.59 -6.56
C VAL A 51 -3.16 3.82 -6.04
N ILE A 52 -2.21 3.04 -6.53
CA ILE A 52 -0.79 3.30 -6.34
C ILE A 52 -0.01 2.91 -7.60
N LEU A 53 0.85 3.81 -8.12
CA LEU A 53 1.62 3.55 -9.36
C LEU A 53 0.77 3.12 -10.56
N GLY A 54 -0.45 3.65 -10.66
CA GLY A 54 -1.41 3.21 -11.69
C GLY A 54 -1.99 1.82 -11.47
N ILE A 55 -1.69 1.16 -10.34
CA ILE A 55 -2.32 -0.08 -9.90
C ILE A 55 -3.59 0.29 -9.12
N LYS A 56 -4.74 -0.10 -9.65
CA LYS A 56 -6.01 0.02 -8.95
C LYS A 56 -6.13 -1.09 -7.90
N ILE A 57 -6.47 -0.70 -6.68
CA ILE A 57 -6.65 -1.60 -5.55
C ILE A 57 -8.15 -1.68 -5.25
N THR A 58 -8.72 -2.87 -5.40
CA THR A 58 -10.12 -3.15 -5.04
C THR A 58 -10.14 -4.07 -3.84
N ARG A 59 -10.91 -3.73 -2.81
CA ARG A 59 -11.08 -4.55 -1.61
C ARG A 59 -12.51 -5.07 -1.58
N ASN A 60 -12.69 -6.38 -1.49
CA ASN A 60 -13.99 -7.03 -1.36
C ASN A 60 -13.97 -8.03 -0.19
N SER A 61 -15.08 -8.74 0.05
CA SER A 61 -15.19 -9.75 1.11
C SER A 61 -14.26 -10.95 0.90
N GLU A 62 -13.78 -11.19 -0.32
CA GLU A 62 -12.92 -12.32 -0.68
C GLU A 62 -11.43 -11.98 -0.57
N GLY A 63 -11.08 -10.69 -0.59
CA GLY A 63 -9.70 -10.24 -0.43
C GLY A 63 -9.41 -8.89 -1.10
N ILE A 64 -8.17 -8.76 -1.55
CA ILE A 64 -7.65 -7.55 -2.20
C ILE A 64 -7.21 -7.91 -3.61
N THR A 65 -7.77 -7.23 -4.60
CA THR A 65 -7.41 -7.37 -6.02
C THR A 65 -6.60 -6.17 -6.47
N LEU A 66 -5.54 -6.43 -7.22
CA LEU A 66 -4.69 -5.42 -7.85
C LEU A 66 -4.90 -5.48 -9.37
N SER A 67 -5.31 -4.37 -9.99
CA SER A 67 -5.53 -4.30 -11.44
C SER A 67 -4.65 -3.21 -12.08
N GLN A 68 -3.97 -3.58 -13.16
CA GLN A 68 -3.25 -2.66 -14.06
C GLN A 68 -3.89 -2.63 -15.45
N GLU A 69 -5.17 -2.93 -15.56
CA GLU A 69 -5.92 -2.99 -16.84
C GLU A 69 -5.64 -1.77 -17.72
N HIS A 70 -5.71 -0.56 -17.15
CA HIS A 70 -5.48 0.67 -17.92
C HIS A 70 -4.05 0.81 -18.46
N TYR A 71 -3.06 0.24 -17.78
CA TYR A 71 -1.68 0.18 -18.28
C TYR A 71 -1.54 -0.87 -19.39
N ALA A 72 -2.20 -2.02 -19.24
CA ALA A 72 -2.22 -3.06 -20.27
C ALA A 72 -2.88 -2.56 -21.57
N ASP A 73 -4.02 -1.88 -21.48
CA ASP A 73 -4.71 -1.29 -22.63
C ASP A 73 -3.81 -0.31 -23.37
N LYS A 74 -3.13 0.58 -22.63
CA LYS A 74 -2.21 1.57 -23.19
C LYS A 74 -1.01 0.94 -23.90
N ILE A 75 -0.58 -0.25 -23.49
CA ILE A 75 0.49 -0.99 -24.19
C ILE A 75 -0.03 -1.61 -25.49
N LEU A 76 -1.26 -2.12 -25.49
CA LEU A 76 -1.88 -2.82 -26.62
C LEU A 76 -2.37 -1.88 -27.73
N GLU A 77 -2.63 -0.60 -27.42
CA GLU A 77 -2.94 0.44 -28.41
C GLU A 77 -1.70 0.94 -29.22
N ARG A 78 -0.56 0.24 -29.14
CA ARG A 78 0.64 0.47 -29.98
C ARG A 78 0.80 -0.63 -31.03
#